data_AF-A0A2A5GJY8-F1
#
_entry.id   AF-A0A2A5GJY8-F1
#
_cell.length_a   1.000
_cell.length_b   1.000
_cell.length_c   1.000
_cell.angle_alpha   90.00
_cell.angle_beta   90.00
_cell.angle_gamma   90.00
#
_symmetry.space_group_name_H-M   'P 1'
#
loop_
_entity.id
_entity.type
_entity.pdbx_description
1 polymer ?
#
loop_
_entity_poly.entity_id
_entity_poly.type
_entity_poly.pdbx_seq_one_letter_code
_entity_poly.pdbx_strand_id
1 'polypeptide(L)'
;MTQLVYILQAISLVVGVTAIAGLILNYLKRDEVRGTFLEAHFAWQIKTFWYAFVGFILGWLLVIVLVGFLIWAAVGLWYIYRIVKGWLAFNDGKEP
;
A
#
# COMPACT_ATOMS: atom_id res chain seq x y z
N MET A 1 -2.67 -14.33 5.89
CA MET A 1 -1.38 -13.63 5.73
C MET A 1 -1.54 -12.35 4.90
N THR A 2 -1.97 -12.45 3.64
CA THR A 2 -2.23 -11.31 2.75
C THR A 2 -3.27 -10.32 3.29
N GLN A 3 -4.32 -10.83 3.95
CA GLN A 3 -5.32 -10.00 4.66
C GLN A 3 -4.69 -9.14 5.77
N LEU A 4 -3.74 -9.70 6.52
CA LEU A 4 -3.12 -9.00 7.64
C LEU A 4 -2.28 -7.81 7.15
N VAL A 5 -1.63 -7.96 5.99
CA VAL A 5 -0.90 -6.86 5.34
C VAL A 5 -1.85 -5.75 4.89
N TYR A 6 -3.00 -6.08 4.31
CA TYR A 6 -4.00 -5.05 3.96
C TYR A 6 -4.54 -4.31 5.19
N ILE A 7 -4.77 -5.02 6.30
CA ILE A 7 -5.20 -4.42 7.57
C ILE A 7 -4.12 -3.46 8.10
N LEU A 8 -2.86 -3.88 8.12
CA LEU A 8 -1.74 -3.03 8.55
C LEU A 8 -1.59 -1.77 7.69
N GLN A 9 -1.80 -1.91 6.37
CA GLN A 9 -1.84 -0.78 5.44
C GLN A 9 -3.03 0.14 5.67
N ALA A 10 -4.22 -0.37 5.96
CA ALA A 10 -5.38 0.45 6.28
C ALA A 10 -5.19 1.23 7.60
N ILE A 11 -4.67 0.58 8.64
CA ILE A 11 -4.38 1.23 9.94
C ILE A 11 -3.33 2.35 9.78
N SER A 12 -2.46 2.26 8.78
CA SER A 12 -1.41 3.26 8.55
C SER A 12 -1.97 4.62 8.11
N LEU A 13 -3.21 4.67 7.61
CA LEU A 13 -3.87 5.94 7.33
C LEU A 13 -4.14 6.76 8.59
N VAL A 14 -4.20 6.10 9.75
CA VAL A 14 -4.45 6.74 11.06
C VAL A 14 -3.15 6.84 11.87
N VAL A 15 -2.32 5.79 11.83
CA VAL A 15 -1.10 5.68 12.67
C VAL A 15 0.18 6.04 11.90
N GLY A 16 0.13 6.12 10.57
CA GLY A 16 1.26 6.44 9.68
C GLY A 16 2.25 5.29 9.46
N VAL A 17 2.68 4.62 10.53
CA VAL A 17 3.84 3.71 10.48
C VAL A 17 3.52 2.23 10.28
N THR A 18 2.27 1.79 10.47
CA THR A 18 1.93 0.36 10.42
C THR A 18 2.06 -0.25 9.03
N ALA A 19 2.09 0.55 7.96
CA ALA A 19 2.35 0.07 6.60
C ALA A 19 3.78 -0.47 6.44
N ILE A 20 4.73 -0.02 7.27
CA ILE A 20 6.11 -0.53 7.28
C ILE A 20 6.13 -1.98 7.74
N ALA A 21 5.35 -2.32 8.78
CA ALA A 21 5.22 -3.71 9.23
C ALA A 21 4.64 -4.61 8.12
N GLY A 22 3.62 -4.12 7.41
CA GLY A 22 3.05 -4.82 6.24
C GLY A 22 4.07 -5.01 5.10
N LEU A 23 4.89 -4.00 4.82
CA LEU A 23 5.96 -4.07 3.84
C LEU A 23 7.02 -5.11 4.20
N ILE A 24 7.47 -5.12 5.46
CA ILE A 24 8.46 -6.08 5.96
C ILE A 24 7.92 -7.51 5.81
N LEU A 25 6.67 -7.75 6.23
CA LEU A 25 6.04 -9.07 6.07
C LEU A 25 5.99 -9.51 4.61
N ASN A 26 5.69 -8.60 3.69
CA ASN A 26 5.69 -8.90 2.26
C ASN A 26 7.07 -9.32 1.75
N TYR A 27 8.14 -8.64 2.15
CA TYR A 27 9.49 -9.03 1.72
C TYR A 27 9.95 -10.34 2.37
N LEU A 28 9.71 -10.52 3.67
CA LEU A 28 10.13 -11.72 4.42
C LEU A 28 9.48 -12.99 3.88
N LYS A 29 8.22 -12.90 3.46
CA LYS A 29 7.43 -14.06 3.04
C LYS A 29 7.22 -14.15 1.53
N ARG A 30 7.92 -13.32 0.76
CA ARG A 30 7.78 -13.28 -0.70
C ARG A 30 8.10 -14.61 -1.36
N ASP A 31 9.13 -15.31 -0.85
CA ASP A 31 9.53 -16.61 -1.40
C ASP A 31 8.52 -17.72 -1.09
N GLU A 32 7.77 -17.62 0.01
CA GLU A 32 6.73 -18.58 0.39
C GLU A 32 5.51 -18.55 -0.55
N VAL A 33 5.29 -17.44 -1.27
CA VAL A 33 4.11 -17.24 -2.13
C VAL A 33 4.41 -17.35 -3.62
N ARG A 34 5.65 -17.67 -4.01
CA ARG A 34 6.07 -17.79 -5.42
C ARG A 34 5.25 -18.84 -6.18
N GLY A 35 4.84 -18.49 -7.40
CA GLY A 35 4.05 -19.38 -8.26
C GLY A 35 2.58 -19.52 -7.82
N THR A 36 2.13 -18.70 -6.86
CA THR A 36 0.73 -18.61 -6.45
C THR A 36 0.15 -17.25 -6.82
N PHE A 37 -1.18 -17.12 -6.89
CA PHE A 37 -1.84 -15.83 -7.10
C PHE A 37 -1.52 -14.79 -6.00
N LEU A 38 -1.04 -15.24 -4.83
CA LEU A 38 -0.62 -14.36 -3.73
C LEU A 38 0.66 -13.59 -4.07
N GLU A 39 1.50 -14.09 -4.98
CA GLU A 39 2.68 -13.38 -5.46
C GLU A 39 2.30 -12.02 -6.07
N ALA A 40 1.23 -11.99 -6.86
CA ALA A 40 0.70 -10.77 -7.47
C ALA A 40 0.19 -9.78 -6.41
N HIS A 41 -0.46 -10.26 -5.34
CA HIS A 41 -0.89 -9.42 -4.22
C HIS A 41 0.27 -8.85 -3.42
N PHE A 42 1.30 -9.64 -3.13
CA PHE A 42 2.49 -9.18 -2.43
C PHE A 42 3.19 -8.09 -3.26
N ALA A 43 3.36 -8.31 -4.56
CA ALA A 43 3.92 -7.32 -5.47
C ALA A 43 3.04 -6.05 -5.55
N TRP A 44 1.72 -6.20 -5.57
CA TRP A 44 0.77 -5.09 -5.57
C TRP A 44 0.90 -4.23 -4.31
N GLN A 45 0.92 -4.86 -3.14
CA GLN A 45 1.05 -4.20 -1.85
C GLN A 45 2.41 -3.50 -1.69
N ILE A 46 3.52 -4.14 -2.11
CA ILE A 46 4.86 -3.53 -2.12
C ILE A 46 4.88 -2.28 -3.00
N LYS A 47 4.37 -2.36 -4.24
CA LYS A 47 4.29 -1.21 -5.15
C LYS A 47 3.42 -0.10 -4.57
N THR A 48 2.27 -0.44 -3.99
CA THR A 48 1.36 0.53 -3.35
C THR A 48 2.05 1.31 -2.24
N PHE A 49 2.84 0.63 -1.39
CA PHE A 49 3.63 1.29 -0.36
C PHE A 49 4.62 2.29 -0.97
N TRP A 50 5.44 1.86 -1.92
CA TRP A 50 6.50 2.72 -2.47
C TRP A 50 5.96 3.93 -3.23
N TYR A 51 4.88 3.77 -3.99
CA TYR A 51 4.22 4.91 -4.64
C TYR A 51 3.64 5.90 -3.63
N ALA A 52 2.99 5.41 -2.57
CA ALA A 52 2.49 6.27 -1.52
C ALA A 52 3.63 6.98 -0.79
N PHE A 53 4.70 6.28 -0.44
CA PHE A 53 5.87 6.84 0.23
C PHE A 53 6.52 7.97 -0.59
N VAL A 54 6.75 7.74 -1.89
CA VAL A 54 7.26 8.77 -2.80
C VAL A 54 6.27 9.94 -2.91
N GLY A 55 4.97 9.67 -3.05
CA GLY A 55 3.93 10.70 -3.09
C GLY A 55 3.88 11.56 -1.83
N PHE A 56 4.05 10.95 -0.65
CA PHE A 56 4.15 11.66 0.62
C PHE A 56 5.40 12.54 0.70
N ILE A 57 6.56 12.04 0.27
CA ILE A 57 7.79 12.84 0.20
C ILE A 57 7.62 14.02 -0.75
N LEU A 58 7.06 13.80 -1.95
CA LEU A 58 6.81 14.86 -2.93
C LEU A 58 5.84 15.91 -2.39
N GLY A 59 4.75 15.48 -1.75
CA GLY A 59 3.82 16.39 -1.11
C GLY A 59 4.50 17.21 0.00
N TRP A 60 5.37 16.59 0.80
CA TRP A 60 6.13 17.29 1.84
C TRP A 60 7.06 18.37 1.27
N LEU A 61 7.79 18.05 0.20
CA LEU A 61 8.67 19.01 -0.48
C LEU A 61 7.89 20.20 -1.09
N LEU A 62 6.63 19.97 -1.48
CA LEU A 62 5.77 20.97 -2.13
C LEU A 62 4.80 21.67 -1.18
N VAL A 63 4.87 21.39 0.14
CA VAL A 63 4.08 22.11 1.15
C VAL A 63 4.42 23.60 1.17
N ILE A 64 5.67 23.97 0.87
CA ILE A 64 6.13 25.37 0.83
C ILE A 64 5.34 26.24 -0.16
N VAL A 65 4.77 25.64 -1.21
CA VAL A 65 3.95 26.31 -2.22
C VAL A 65 2.45 25.98 -2.08
N LEU A 66 2.04 25.43 -0.93
CA LEU A 66 0.67 24.98 -0.60
C LEU A 66 0.09 23.86 -1.50
N VAL A 67 0.76 23.49 -2.60
CA VAL A 67 0.36 22.38 -3.49
C VAL A 67 0.56 21.02 -2.82
N GLY A 68 1.48 20.91 -1.85
CA GLY A 68 1.76 19.68 -1.12
C GLY A 68 0.53 19.01 -0.50
N PHE A 69 -0.43 19.80 0.00
CA PHE A 69 -1.68 19.29 0.58
C PHE A 69 -2.57 18.61 -0.47
N LEU A 70 -2.63 19.14 -1.69
CA LEU A 70 -3.38 18.52 -2.79
C LEU A 70 -2.76 17.18 -3.20
N ILE A 71 -1.43 17.11 -3.19
CA ILE A 71 -0.70 15.86 -3.49
C ILE A 71 -1.01 14.81 -2.42
N TRP A 72 -0.94 15.16 -1.13
CA TRP A 72 -1.28 14.22 -0.07
C TRP A 72 -2.73 13.75 -0.12
N ALA A 73 -3.68 14.65 -0.44
CA ALA A 73 -5.08 14.26 -0.62
C ALA A 73 -5.24 13.27 -1.80
N ALA A 74 -4.62 13.57 -2.94
CA ALA A 74 -4.66 12.70 -4.11
C ALA A 74 -4.01 11.33 -3.84
N VAL A 75 -2.84 11.31 -3.20
CA VAL A 75 -2.13 10.08 -2.80
C VAL A 75 -2.95 9.27 -1.81
N GLY A 76 -3.57 9.92 -0.82
CA GLY A 76 -4.44 9.26 0.17
C GLY A 76 -5.63 8.57 -0.48
N LEU A 77 -6.36 9.28 -1.36
CA LEU A 77 -7.49 8.71 -2.11
C LEU A 77 -7.05 7.55 -3.00
N TRP A 78 -5.95 7.72 -3.73
CA TRP A 78 -5.37 6.68 -4.58
C TRP A 78 -4.94 5.44 -3.77
N TYR A 79 -4.35 5.64 -2.59
CA TYR A 79 -3.91 4.56 -1.70
C TYR A 79 -5.10 3.75 -1.16
N ILE A 80 -6.17 4.44 -0.72
CA ILE A 80 -7.42 3.78 -0.29
C ILE A 80 -8.00 2.94 -1.43
N TYR A 81 -8.11 3.51 -2.63
CA TYR A 81 -8.58 2.80 -3.81
C TYR A 81 -7.76 1.53 -4.08
N ARG A 82 -6.43 1.61 -4.04
CA ARG A 82 -5.52 0.48 -4.28
C ARG A 82 -5.68 -0.63 -3.25
N ILE A 83 -5.89 -0.28 -1.98
CA ILE A 83 -6.15 -1.25 -0.90
C ILE A 83 -7.49 -1.95 -1.14
N VAL A 84 -8.57 -1.19 -1.39
CA VAL A 84 -9.91 -1.75 -1.62
C VAL A 84 -9.91 -2.68 -2.84
N LYS A 85 -9.35 -2.23 -3.96
CA LYS A 85 -9.24 -3.05 -5.17
C LYS A 85 -8.47 -4.35 -4.90
N GLY A 86 -7.31 -4.23 -4.25
CA GLY A 86 -6.48 -5.39 -3.93
C GLY A 86 -7.14 -6.37 -2.97
N TRP A 87 -7.92 -5.85 -2.01
CA TRP A 87 -8.71 -6.67 -1.07
C TRP A 87 -9.82 -7.43 -1.78
N LEU A 88 -10.59 -6.75 -2.63
CA LEU A 88 -11.69 -7.38 -3.38
C LEU A 88 -11.18 -8.51 -4.28
N ALA A 89 -10.10 -8.26 -5.03
CA ALA A 89 -9.48 -9.29 -5.85
C ALA A 89 -8.98 -10.49 -5.03
N PHE A 90 -8.38 -10.23 -3.86
CA PHE A 90 -7.94 -11.29 -2.95
C PHE A 90 -9.13 -12.15 -2.47
N ASN A 91 -10.26 -11.52 -2.12
CA ASN A 91 -11.46 -12.22 -1.67
C ASN A 91 -12.11 -13.04 -2.80
N ASP A 92 -11.95 -12.58 -4.04
CA ASP A 92 -12.40 -13.29 -5.25
C ASP A 92 -11.42 -14.39 -5.71
N GLY A 93 -10.27 -14.57 -5.04
CA GLY A 93 -9.24 -15.52 -5.43
C GLY A 93 -8.55 -15.18 -6.76
N LYS A 94 -8.48 -13.89 -7.11
CA LYS A 94 -7.92 -13.37 -8.36
C LYS A 94 -6.76 -12.43 -8.10
N GLU A 95 -5.93 -12.23 -9.11
CA GLU A 95 -4.88 -11.21 -9.06
C GLU A 95 -5.47 -9.78 -9.03
N PRO A 96 -4.79 -8.81 -8.38
CA PRO A 96 -5.29 -7.45 -8.13
C PRO A 96 -5.23 -6.47 -9.30
#